data_AF-A0A2R7RBW8-F1
#
_entry.id   AF-A0A2R7RBW8-F1
#
_cell.length_a   1.000
_cell.length_b   1.000
_cell.length_c   1.000
_cell.angle_alpha   90.00
_cell.angle_beta   90.00
_cell.angle_gamma   90.00
#
_symmetry.space_group_name_H-M   'P 1'
#
loop_
_entity.id
_entity.type
_entity.pdbx_description
1 polymer ?
#
loop_
_entity_poly.entity_id
_entity_poly.type
_entity_poly.pdbx_seq_one_letter_code
_entity_poly.pdbx_strand_id
1 'polypeptide(L)'
;MGNQSAMDEVVAEGGVITDHHPLDFHSLGLAGCIDRLTGPLRQQGTAVRWDTPHWGIEIPADCASLLYQSAREALSNAYKYSDASELSLQLTAVGHGVRLVVSDDGTGFDSRLAVSGRHHGYGLRLMSVAVHDAGGTIDIRSEPGQGTTVTVTLPLD
;
A
#
# COMPACT_ATOMS: atom_id res chain seq x y z
N MET A 1 -35.18 6.43 4.27
CA MET A 1 -34.14 5.61 4.94
C MET A 1 -33.58 4.66 3.89
N GLY A 2 -32.65 5.17 3.09
CA GLY A 2 -32.01 4.41 2.02
C GLY A 2 -30.86 3.59 2.60
N ASN A 3 -30.79 2.34 2.17
CA ASN A 3 -29.91 1.29 2.66
C ASN A 3 -28.42 1.71 2.60
N GLN A 4 -27.75 1.76 3.74
CA GLN A 4 -26.32 2.14 3.89
C GLN A 4 -25.36 1.00 3.48
N SER A 5 -25.86 -0.18 3.11
CA SER A 5 -25.08 -1.41 2.91
C SER A 5 -24.58 -1.66 1.48
N ALA A 6 -24.14 -0.63 0.76
CA ALA A 6 -23.51 -0.78 -0.56
C ALA A 6 -22.17 -0.03 -0.69
N MET A 7 -21.60 0.46 0.42
CA MET A 7 -20.34 1.23 0.42
C MET A 7 -19.10 0.40 0.83
N ASP A 8 -19.26 -0.90 1.10
CA ASP A 8 -18.17 -1.79 1.50
C ASP A 8 -18.09 -2.96 0.52
N GLU A 9 -17.05 -3.03 -0.31
CA GLU A 9 -16.55 -4.34 -0.73
C GLU A 9 -15.04 -4.32 -0.97
N VAL A 10 -14.32 -3.52 -0.17
CA VAL A 10 -12.94 -3.84 0.19
C VAL A 10 -13.01 -4.70 1.44
N VAL A 11 -12.57 -5.94 1.32
CA VAL A 11 -12.65 -6.94 2.39
C VAL A 11 -11.29 -7.58 2.62
N ALA A 12 -11.06 -8.07 3.83
CA ALA A 12 -9.89 -8.91 4.11
C ALA A 12 -10.27 -10.40 4.01
N GLU A 13 -9.95 -11.03 2.89
CA GLU A 13 -10.21 -12.45 2.63
C GLU A 13 -8.94 -13.26 2.93
N GLY A 14 -8.99 -14.12 3.95
CA GLY A 14 -7.80 -14.86 4.38
C GLY A 14 -6.63 -13.97 4.80
N GLY A 15 -6.91 -12.73 5.21
CA GLY A 15 -5.92 -11.72 5.57
C GLY A 15 -5.33 -10.93 4.38
N VAL A 16 -5.79 -11.17 3.15
CA VAL A 16 -5.41 -10.34 2.01
C VAL A 16 -6.51 -9.32 1.77
N ILE A 17 -6.14 -8.04 1.64
CA ILE A 17 -7.07 -6.99 1.27
C ILE A 17 -7.40 -7.16 -0.21
N THR A 18 -8.67 -7.37 -0.48
CA THR A 18 -9.25 -7.53 -1.81
C THR A 18 -10.24 -6.41 -2.04
N ASP A 19 -10.05 -5.66 -3.13
CA ASP A 19 -11.03 -4.70 -3.62
C ASP A 19 -11.78 -5.36 -4.78
N HIS A 20 -13.08 -5.57 -4.61
CA HIS A 20 -13.93 -6.18 -5.65
C HIS A 20 -14.43 -5.15 -6.68
N HIS A 21 -14.11 -3.88 -6.51
CA HIS A 21 -14.45 -2.85 -7.49
C HIS A 21 -13.51 -2.87 -8.70
N PRO A 22 -14.01 -2.56 -9.90
CA PRO A 22 -13.15 -2.27 -11.04
C PRO A 22 -12.15 -1.17 -10.69
N LEU A 23 -10.87 -1.40 -10.97
CA LEU A 23 -9.85 -0.37 -10.84
C LEU A 23 -10.07 0.69 -11.92
N ASP A 24 -10.50 1.87 -11.48
CA ASP A 24 -10.68 3.03 -12.35
C ASP A 24 -9.87 4.20 -11.80
N PHE A 25 -8.62 4.29 -12.27
CA PHE A 25 -7.74 5.41 -11.93
C PHE A 25 -8.14 6.72 -12.61
N HIS A 26 -8.98 6.69 -13.64
CA HIS A 26 -9.43 7.89 -14.34
C HIS A 26 -10.52 8.60 -13.54
N SER A 27 -11.54 7.86 -13.08
CA SER A 27 -12.68 8.46 -12.37
C SER A 27 -12.43 8.70 -10.88
N LEU A 28 -11.72 7.80 -10.20
CA LEU A 28 -11.46 7.92 -8.75
C LEU A 28 -10.07 8.48 -8.41
N GLY A 29 -9.14 8.44 -9.36
CA GLY A 29 -7.73 8.72 -9.11
C GLY A 29 -7.05 7.59 -8.32
N LEU A 30 -5.74 7.46 -8.50
CA LEU A 30 -4.93 6.49 -7.75
C LEU A 30 -5.11 6.64 -6.24
N ALA A 31 -5.14 7.89 -5.75
CA ALA A 31 -5.27 8.16 -4.33
C ALA A 31 -6.59 7.67 -3.73
N GLY A 32 -7.70 7.82 -4.45
CA GLY A 32 -8.99 7.32 -3.98
C GLY A 32 -9.04 5.78 -4.03
N CYS A 33 -8.45 5.16 -5.05
CA CYS A 33 -8.33 3.70 -5.11
C CYS A 33 -7.51 3.15 -3.92
N ILE A 34 -6.39 3.78 -3.57
CA ILE A 34 -5.59 3.37 -2.40
C ILE A 34 -6.33 3.65 -1.09
N ASP A 35 -7.04 4.77 -0.96
CA ASP A 35 -7.78 5.07 0.28
C ASP A 35 -8.81 3.99 0.61
N ARG A 36 -9.48 3.41 -0.39
CA ARG A 36 -10.41 2.30 -0.19
C ARG A 36 -9.75 1.07 0.45
N LEU A 37 -8.51 0.76 0.08
CA LEU A 37 -7.75 -0.37 0.64
C LEU A 37 -7.58 -0.26 2.16
N THR A 38 -7.70 0.93 2.73
CA THR A 38 -7.53 1.16 4.17
C THR A 38 -8.79 0.84 4.99
N GLY A 39 -9.93 0.59 4.33
CA GLY A 39 -11.23 0.29 4.96
C GLY A 39 -11.15 -0.82 6.03
N PRO A 40 -10.64 -2.02 5.71
CA PRO A 40 -10.50 -3.11 6.68
C PRO A 40 -9.65 -2.74 7.91
N LEU A 41 -8.58 -1.96 7.76
CA LEU A 41 -7.75 -1.52 8.89
C LEU A 41 -8.50 -0.51 9.77
N ARG A 42 -9.21 0.44 9.17
CA ARG A 42 -10.07 1.38 9.90
C ARG A 42 -11.14 0.64 10.70
N GLN A 43 -11.73 -0.41 10.13
CA GLN A 43 -12.73 -1.25 10.80
C GLN A 43 -12.15 -2.05 11.98
N GLN A 44 -10.86 -2.41 11.94
CA GLN A 44 -10.15 -3.02 13.07
C GLN A 44 -9.72 -2.01 14.15
N GLY A 45 -9.88 -0.71 13.91
CA GLY A 45 -9.56 0.35 14.86
C GLY A 45 -8.19 1.01 14.66
N THR A 46 -7.45 0.66 13.60
CA THR A 46 -6.20 1.36 13.25
C THR A 46 -6.51 2.79 12.79
N ALA A 47 -5.84 3.78 13.38
CA ALA A 47 -5.92 5.16 12.94
C ALA A 47 -5.15 5.33 11.62
N VAL A 48 -5.86 5.69 10.54
CA VAL A 48 -5.24 5.85 9.22
C VAL A 48 -5.11 7.31 8.83
N ARG A 49 -3.86 7.75 8.59
CA ARG A 49 -3.54 9.07 8.03
C ARG A 49 -3.15 8.93 6.56
N TRP A 50 -3.89 9.56 5.67
CA TRP A 50 -3.64 9.58 4.23
C TRP A 50 -3.26 10.99 3.79
N ASP A 51 -2.04 11.18 3.29
CA ASP A 51 -1.54 12.46 2.77
C ASP A 51 -1.22 12.36 1.28
N THR A 52 -1.76 13.29 0.48
CA THR A 52 -1.73 13.22 -0.99
C THR A 52 -1.26 14.51 -1.64
N PRO A 53 -0.07 15.02 -1.32
CA PRO A 53 0.45 16.26 -1.91
C PRO A 53 0.95 16.05 -3.36
N HIS A 54 0.32 15.19 -4.16
CA HIS A 54 0.65 14.91 -5.58
C HIS A 54 -0.14 15.79 -6.57
N TRP A 55 -0.54 16.99 -6.14
CA TRP A 55 -1.36 17.93 -6.91
C TRP A 55 -0.84 18.14 -8.34
N GLY A 56 -1.66 17.75 -9.32
CA GLY A 56 -1.46 18.06 -10.74
C GLY A 56 -0.53 17.14 -11.53
N ILE A 57 -0.14 15.98 -10.98
CA ILE A 57 0.75 15.03 -11.67
C ILE A 57 -0.08 13.94 -12.34
N GLU A 58 0.09 13.78 -13.64
CA GLU A 58 -0.46 12.65 -14.38
C GLU A 58 0.42 11.42 -14.13
N ILE A 59 -0.18 10.37 -13.58
CA ILE A 59 0.50 9.10 -13.31
C ILE A 59 0.08 8.13 -14.41
N PRO A 60 1.02 7.61 -15.23
CA PRO A 60 0.72 6.60 -16.25
C PRO A 60 0.02 5.39 -15.64
N ALA A 61 -0.90 4.78 -16.40
CA ALA A 61 -1.75 3.69 -15.91
C ALA A 61 -0.94 2.49 -15.35
N ASP A 62 0.20 2.19 -15.96
CA ASP A 62 1.09 1.11 -15.50
C ASP A 62 1.73 1.44 -14.15
N CYS A 63 2.18 2.69 -13.97
CA CYS A 63 2.69 3.18 -12.69
C CYS A 63 1.59 3.19 -11.61
N ALA A 64 0.39 3.65 -11.96
CA ALA A 64 -0.75 3.67 -11.05
C ALA A 64 -1.13 2.25 -10.60
N SER A 65 -1.15 1.30 -11.54
CA SER A 65 -1.41 -0.11 -11.26
C SER A 65 -0.39 -0.70 -10.30
N LEU A 66 0.91 -0.43 -10.55
CA LEU A 66 1.98 -0.95 -9.71
C LEU A 66 1.97 -0.33 -8.30
N LEU A 67 1.77 0.98 -8.19
CA LEU A 67 1.63 1.65 -6.88
C LEU A 67 0.42 1.14 -6.10
N TYR A 68 -0.70 0.92 -6.78
CA TYR A 68 -1.89 0.34 -6.16
C TYR A 68 -1.61 -1.07 -5.62
N GLN A 69 -0.96 -1.92 -6.41
CA GLN A 69 -0.60 -3.27 -5.96
C GLN A 69 0.41 -3.25 -4.81
N SER A 70 1.36 -2.31 -4.83
CA SER A 70 2.29 -2.09 -3.72
C SER A 70 1.58 -1.67 -2.44
N ALA A 71 0.62 -0.73 -2.54
CA ALA A 71 -0.21 -0.33 -1.41
C ALA A 71 -1.00 -1.51 -0.86
N ARG A 72 -1.64 -2.30 -1.73
CA ARG A 72 -2.44 -3.47 -1.34
C ARG A 72 -1.64 -4.52 -0.59
N GLU A 73 -0.43 -4.83 -1.07
CA GLU A 73 0.46 -5.77 -0.39
C GLU A 73 0.91 -5.23 0.97
N ALA A 74 1.35 -3.97 1.04
CA ALA A 74 1.78 -3.34 2.29
C ALA A 74 0.64 -3.30 3.33
N LEU A 75 -0.55 -2.87 2.93
CA LEU A 75 -1.73 -2.80 3.79
C LEU A 75 -2.23 -4.20 4.19
N SER A 76 -2.15 -5.20 3.31
CA SER A 76 -2.46 -6.58 3.68
C SER A 76 -1.49 -7.12 4.73
N ASN A 77 -0.21 -6.80 4.62
CA ASN A 77 0.79 -7.20 5.62
C ASN A 77 0.57 -6.49 6.95
N ALA A 78 0.23 -5.20 6.94
CA ALA A 78 -0.16 -4.48 8.14
C ALA A 78 -1.40 -5.13 8.80
N TYR A 79 -2.47 -5.38 8.02
CA TYR A 79 -3.69 -6.03 8.51
C TYR A 79 -3.45 -7.42 9.15
N LYS A 80 -2.55 -8.23 8.55
CA LYS A 80 -2.28 -9.59 9.04
C LYS A 80 -1.35 -9.66 10.24
N TYR A 81 -0.34 -8.78 10.28
CA TYR A 81 0.84 -9.02 11.11
C TYR A 81 1.19 -7.85 12.03
N SER A 82 0.73 -6.63 11.75
CA SER A 82 1.28 -5.46 12.47
C SER A 82 0.73 -5.28 13.87
N ASP A 83 -0.54 -5.58 14.14
CA ASP A 83 -1.23 -5.11 15.36
C ASP A 83 -1.03 -3.59 15.60
N ALA A 84 -0.93 -2.83 14.50
CA ALA A 84 -0.63 -1.41 14.51
C ALA A 84 -1.82 -0.57 14.99
N SER A 85 -1.50 0.45 15.81
CA SER A 85 -2.46 1.43 16.29
C SER A 85 -2.60 2.61 15.33
N GLU A 86 -1.53 2.94 14.61
CA GLU A 86 -1.47 3.99 13.61
C GLU A 86 -0.83 3.49 12.31
N LEU A 87 -1.43 3.88 11.19
CA LEU A 87 -0.87 3.70 9.88
C LEU A 87 -0.93 5.01 9.12
N SER A 88 0.20 5.41 8.56
CA SER A 88 0.34 6.57 7.69
C SER A 88 0.63 6.13 6.28
N LEU A 89 0.10 6.88 5.32
CA LEU A 89 0.50 6.73 3.95
C LEU A 89 0.66 8.10 3.30
N GLN A 90 1.56 8.16 2.31
CA GLN A 90 1.87 9.37 1.60
C GLN A 90 2.09 9.11 0.11
N LEU A 91 1.43 9.88 -0.76
CA LEU A 91 1.66 9.87 -2.21
C LEU A 91 2.15 11.24 -2.68
N THR A 92 3.41 11.32 -3.12
CA THR A 92 4.13 12.57 -3.42
C THR A 92 4.83 12.57 -4.78
N ALA A 93 4.91 13.74 -5.41
CA ALA A 93 5.88 14.02 -6.47
C ALA A 93 7.31 13.96 -5.93
N VAL A 94 8.23 13.32 -6.65
CA VAL A 94 9.67 13.38 -6.32
C VAL A 94 10.52 13.46 -7.60
N GLY A 95 11.14 14.61 -7.87
CA GLY A 95 11.97 14.78 -9.07
C GLY A 95 11.18 14.50 -10.35
N HIS A 96 11.58 13.45 -11.09
CA HIS A 96 10.91 12.96 -12.30
C HIS A 96 10.00 11.75 -12.04
N GLY A 97 9.58 11.53 -10.79
CA GLY A 97 8.85 10.34 -10.39
C GLY A 97 7.74 10.61 -9.39
N VAL A 98 7.07 9.53 -9.01
CA VAL A 98 6.05 9.47 -7.96
C VAL A 98 6.52 8.51 -6.86
N ARG A 99 6.28 8.88 -5.61
CA ARG A 99 6.62 8.09 -4.44
C ARG A 99 5.40 7.80 -3.59
N LEU A 100 5.19 6.52 -3.31
CA LEU A 100 4.27 6.02 -2.29
C LEU A 100 5.07 5.58 -1.06
N VAL A 101 4.66 6.04 0.11
CA VAL A 101 5.14 5.57 1.40
C VAL A 101 3.96 5.00 2.17
N VAL A 102 4.12 3.80 2.73
CA VAL A 102 3.17 3.17 3.66
C VAL A 102 3.93 2.83 4.92
N SER A 103 3.50 3.33 6.08
CA SER A 103 4.18 3.09 7.35
C SER A 103 3.19 2.79 8.46
N ASP A 104 3.43 1.73 9.22
CA ASP A 104 2.70 1.36 10.43
C ASP A 104 3.61 1.38 11.66
N ASP A 105 3.01 1.51 12.85
CA ASP A 105 3.69 1.50 14.16
C ASP A 105 3.66 0.11 14.84
N GLY A 106 3.41 -0.94 14.07
CA GLY A 106 3.14 -2.27 14.62
C GLY A 106 4.36 -3.06 15.09
N THR A 107 4.18 -4.37 15.21
CA THR A 107 5.18 -5.31 15.74
C THR A 107 6.42 -5.47 14.87
N GLY A 108 6.37 -5.07 13.60
CA GLY A 108 7.49 -5.18 12.66
C GLY A 108 8.02 -6.61 12.48
N PHE A 109 9.11 -6.75 11.72
CA PHE A 109 9.78 -8.01 11.43
C PHE A 109 11.25 -7.78 11.07
N ASP A 110 12.09 -8.82 11.12
CA ASP A 110 13.45 -8.70 10.58
C ASP A 110 13.39 -8.72 9.03
N SER A 111 13.54 -7.54 8.43
CA SER A 111 13.46 -7.36 6.98
C SER A 111 14.49 -8.19 6.21
N ARG A 112 15.65 -8.47 6.80
CA ARG A 112 16.72 -9.27 6.17
C ARG A 112 16.30 -10.74 6.03
N LEU A 113 15.48 -11.23 6.96
CA LEU A 113 14.96 -12.59 6.94
C LEU A 113 13.76 -12.72 6.00
N ALA A 114 12.91 -11.70 5.91
CA ALA A 114 11.73 -11.71 5.03
C ALA A 114 12.11 -11.65 3.53
N VAL A 115 13.15 -10.90 3.17
CA VAL A 115 13.62 -10.83 1.78
C VAL A 115 14.36 -12.10 1.37
N SER A 116 14.82 -12.95 2.30
CA SER A 116 15.61 -14.17 2.01
C SER A 116 14.86 -15.49 2.25
N GLY A 117 13.77 -15.50 3.02
CA GLY A 117 13.04 -16.71 3.42
C GLY A 117 12.15 -17.34 2.33
N ARG A 118 11.96 -18.67 2.42
CA ARG A 118 11.12 -19.48 1.50
C ARG A 118 9.61 -19.49 1.81
N HIS A 119 9.18 -18.93 2.95
CA HIS A 119 7.78 -19.03 3.40
C HIS A 119 7.14 -17.71 3.90
N HIS A 120 7.92 -16.66 4.18
CA HIS A 120 7.42 -15.35 4.62
C HIS A 120 8.11 -14.27 3.78
N GLY A 121 7.35 -13.33 3.19
CA GLY A 121 7.89 -12.24 2.36
C GLY A 121 7.82 -12.44 0.84
N TYR A 122 7.12 -13.48 0.35
CA TYR A 122 6.99 -13.71 -1.10
C TYR A 122 6.30 -12.55 -1.83
N GLY A 123 5.25 -11.98 -1.26
CA GLY A 123 4.55 -10.81 -1.82
C GLY A 123 5.45 -9.58 -1.91
N LEU A 124 6.16 -9.24 -0.82
CA LEU A 124 7.17 -8.18 -0.82
C LEU A 124 8.29 -8.42 -1.85
N ARG A 125 8.76 -9.67 -2.02
CA ARG A 125 9.77 -10.01 -3.03
C ARG A 125 9.25 -9.82 -4.45
N LEU A 126 8.06 -10.30 -4.77
CA LEU A 126 7.45 -10.13 -6.09
C LEU A 126 7.20 -8.65 -6.40
N MET A 127 6.70 -7.91 -5.42
CA MET A 127 6.57 -6.44 -5.51
C MET A 127 7.92 -5.81 -5.81
N SER A 128 8.99 -6.21 -5.12
CA SER A 128 10.32 -5.67 -5.38
C SER A 128 10.80 -5.93 -6.80
N VAL A 129 10.59 -7.14 -7.33
CA VAL A 129 10.95 -7.46 -8.73
C VAL A 129 10.17 -6.57 -9.69
N ALA A 130 8.84 -6.47 -9.53
CA ALA A 130 8.00 -5.66 -10.41
C ALA A 130 8.37 -4.17 -10.40
N VAL A 131 8.72 -3.62 -9.23
CA VAL A 131 9.20 -2.23 -9.10
C VAL A 131 10.53 -2.01 -9.82
N HIS A 132 11.48 -2.93 -9.70
CA HIS A 132 12.76 -2.81 -10.41
C HIS A 132 12.59 -2.99 -11.92
N ASP A 133 11.74 -3.91 -12.37
CA ASP A 133 11.44 -4.13 -13.79
C ASP A 133 10.80 -2.88 -14.44
N ALA A 134 10.04 -2.09 -13.67
CA ALA A 134 9.49 -0.81 -14.08
C ALA A 134 10.50 0.36 -14.00
N GLY A 135 11.78 0.10 -13.71
CA GLY A 135 12.81 1.14 -13.55
C GLY A 135 12.71 1.94 -12.25
N GLY A 136 11.87 1.48 -11.32
CA GLY A 136 11.65 2.10 -10.02
C GLY A 136 12.62 1.63 -8.93
N THR A 137 12.35 2.10 -7.72
CA THR A 137 13.09 1.71 -6.50
C THR A 137 12.12 1.39 -5.38
N ILE A 138 12.53 0.46 -4.53
CA ILE A 138 11.77 0.04 -3.36
C ILE A 138 12.70 -0.10 -2.15
N ASP A 139 12.26 0.42 -1.02
CA ASP A 139 12.93 0.31 0.27
C ASP A 139 11.93 -0.22 1.31
N ILE A 140 12.31 -1.27 2.03
CA ILE A 140 11.48 -1.90 3.06
C ILE A 140 12.28 -1.89 4.36
N ARG A 141 11.83 -1.08 5.31
CA ARG A 141 12.42 -0.98 6.65
C ARG A 141 11.46 -1.57 7.64
N SER A 142 11.94 -2.53 8.42
CA SER A 142 11.19 -3.08 9.54
C SER A 142 12.17 -3.68 10.52
N GLU A 143 11.88 -3.51 11.81
CA GLU A 143 12.55 -4.17 12.91
C GLU A 143 11.50 -4.60 13.93
N PRO A 144 11.71 -5.71 14.67
CA PRO A 144 10.79 -6.12 15.72
C PRO A 144 10.55 -5.00 16.75
N GLY A 145 9.29 -4.62 16.91
CA GLY A 145 8.82 -3.55 17.80
C GLY A 145 8.96 -2.12 17.27
N GLN A 146 9.35 -1.93 16.00
CA GLN A 146 9.56 -0.61 15.38
C GLN A 146 8.63 -0.36 14.18
N GLY A 147 7.63 -1.22 13.96
CA GLY A 147 6.73 -1.13 12.83
C GLY A 147 7.37 -1.51 11.49
N THR A 148 6.71 -1.09 10.42
CA THR A 148 7.15 -1.32 9.04
C THR A 148 6.97 -0.05 8.23
N THR A 149 7.95 0.27 7.38
CA THR A 149 7.84 1.29 6.34
C THR A 149 8.20 0.68 4.99
N VAL A 150 7.28 0.79 4.03
CA VAL A 150 7.49 0.43 2.62
C VAL A 150 7.47 1.71 1.80
N THR A 151 8.56 1.96 1.06
CA THR A 151 8.68 3.11 0.16
C THR A 151 8.89 2.63 -1.26
N VAL A 152 8.00 3.01 -2.18
CA VAL A 152 8.09 2.72 -3.60
C VAL A 152 8.21 4.03 -4.37
N THR A 153 9.19 4.15 -5.25
CA THR A 153 9.35 5.29 -6.16
C THR A 153 9.39 4.79 -7.59
N LEU A 154 8.51 5.30 -8.45
CA LEU A 154 8.48 4.98 -9.88
C LEU A 154 8.79 6.24 -10.71
N PRO A 155 9.54 6.11 -11.83
CA PRO A 155 9.69 7.20 -12.80
C PRO A 155 8.36 7.52 -13.49
N LEU A 156 8.18 8.76 -13.96
CA LEU A 156 6.98 9.25 -14.67
C LEU A 156 7.25 9.64 -16.13
N ASP A 157 8.40 9.21 -16.65
CA ASP A 157 8.96 9.56 -17.95
C ASP A 157 8.03 9.32 -19.15
#